data_AF-B6VUU1-F1
#
_entry.id   AF-B6VUU1-F1
#
_cell.length_a   1.000
_cell.length_b   1.000
_cell.length_c   1.000
_cell.angle_alpha   90.00
_cell.angle_beta   90.00
_cell.angle_gamma   90.00
#
_symmetry.space_group_name_H-M   'P 1'
#
loop_
_entity.id
_entity.type
_entity.pdbx_description
1 polymer ?
#
loop_
_entity_poly.entity_id
_entity_poly.type
_entity_poly.pdbx_seq_one_letter_code
_entity_poly.pdbx_strand_id
1 'polypeptide(L)' 'MTDLIRDGKILHWGISEAIEEYLRRAHAVCPVIAVQNHYSMMARQYEKCSLSLKN' A
#
# COMPACT_ATOMS: atom_id res chain seq x y z
N MET A 1 10.30 -5.58 6.53
CA MET A 1 9.76 -4.26 6.94
C MET A 1 9.52 -4.20 8.43
N THR A 2 8.79 -5.16 9.01
CA THR A 2 8.55 -5.24 10.45
C THR A 2 9.82 -5.07 11.30
N ASP A 3 10.90 -5.78 10.96
CA ASP A 3 12.14 -5.68 11.75
C ASP A 3 12.84 -4.33 11.60
N LEU A 4 12.76 -3.68 10.43
CA LEU A 4 13.29 -2.33 10.24
C LEU A 4 12.52 -1.28 11.05
N ILE A 5 11.21 -1.49 11.23
CA ILE A 5 10.36 -0.64 12.09
C ILE A 5 10.70 -0.90 13.56
N ARG A 6 10.83 -2.16 13.96
CA ARG A 6 11.22 -2.55 15.34
C ARG A 6 12.60 -2.03 15.72
N ASP A 7 13.54 -2.07 14.79
CA ASP A 7 14.91 -1.55 14.96
C ASP A 7 14.95 -0.01 14.94
N GLY A 8 13.84 0.67 14.66
CA GLY A 8 13.78 2.13 14.57
C GLY A 8 14.49 2.73 13.35
N LYS A 9 14.85 1.90 12.35
CA LYS A 9 15.51 2.35 11.11
C LYS A 9 14.56 3.11 10.19
N ILE A 10 13.27 2.76 10.22
CA ILE A 10 12.20 3.43 9.48
C ILE A 10 10.96 3.56 10.38
N LEU A 11 10.17 4.62 10.17
CA LEU A 11 8.92 4.81 10.91
C LEU A 11 7.75 4.04 10.27
N HIS A 12 7.68 4.10 8.94
CA HIS A 12 6.58 3.54 8.17
C HIS A 12 7.11 2.99 6.84
N TRP A 13 6.29 2.19 6.19
CA TRP A 13 6.58 1.69 4.85
C TRP A 13 5.32 1.75 3.97
N GLY A 14 5.56 1.80 2.67
CA GLY A 14 4.53 1.85 1.64
C GLY A 14 4.94 1.00 0.43
N ILE A 15 4.01 0.85 -0.50
CA ILE A 15 4.21 0.04 -1.71
C ILE A 15 3.87 0.89 -2.94
N SER A 16 4.69 0.77 -3.97
CA SER A 16 4.44 1.41 -5.26
C SER A 16 3.90 0.41 -6.27
N GLU A 17 3.00 0.87 -7.15
CA GLU A 17 2.43 0.12 -8.27
C GLU A 17 1.82 -1.23 -7.84
N ALA A 18 1.02 -1.19 -6.78
CA ALA A 18 0.34 -2.38 -6.26
C ALA A 18 -1.12 -2.46 -6.69
N ILE A 19 -1.55 -3.68 -7.04
CA ILE A 19 -2.97 -4.05 -7.18
C ILE A 19 -3.56 -4.51 -5.85
N GLU A 20 -4.89 -4.53 -5.75
CA GLU A 20 -5.63 -4.82 -4.51
C GLU A 20 -5.21 -6.12 -3.83
N GLU A 21 -5.14 -7.21 -4.60
CA GLU A 21 -4.82 -8.53 -4.08
C GLU A 21 -3.44 -8.56 -3.41
N TYR A 22 -2.44 -7.96 -4.07
CA TYR A 22 -1.09 -7.88 -3.54
C TYR A 22 -1.05 -7.06 -2.25
N LEU A 23 -1.75 -5.92 -2.26
CA LEU A 23 -1.81 -5.02 -1.11
C LEU A 23 -2.46 -5.67 0.11
N ARG A 24 -3.55 -6.43 -0.07
CA ARG A 24 -4.20 -7.17 1.03
C ARG A 24 -3.26 -8.21 1.64
N ARG A 25 -2.53 -8.97 0.82
CA ARG A 25 -1.54 -9.95 1.31
C ARG A 25 -0.39 -9.29 2.04
N ALA A 26 0.15 -8.20 1.49
CA ALA A 26 1.25 -7.47 2.09
C ALA A 26 0.84 -6.85 3.44
N HIS A 27 -0.34 -6.22 3.49
CA HIS A 27 -0.90 -5.60 4.69
C HIS A 27 -1.19 -6.61 5.81
N ALA A 28 -1.56 -7.86 5.47
CA ALA A 28 -1.76 -8.93 6.45
C ALA A 28 -0.46 -9.36 7.17
N VAL A 29 0.70 -9.23 6.51
CA VAL A 29 2.01 -9.58 7.10
C VAL A 29 2.59 -8.41 7.88
N CYS A 30 2.52 -7.20 7.31
CA CYS A 30 3.00 -5.98 7.94
C CYS A 30 2.08 -4.83 7.50
N PRO A 31 1.51 -4.03 8.41
CA PRO A 31 0.60 -2.96 8.01
C PRO A 31 1.25 -1.97 7.03
N VAL A 32 0.69 -1.86 5.83
CA VAL A 32 1.09 -0.91 4.77
C VAL A 32 0.41 0.43 5.04
N ILE A 33 1.19 1.51 5.15
CA ILE A 33 0.67 2.84 5.51
C ILE A 33 0.31 3.69 4.29
N ALA A 34 0.99 3.47 3.17
CA ALA A 34 0.77 4.23 1.95
C ALA A 34 0.92 3.36 0.70
N VAL A 35 0.13 3.69 -0.32
CA VAL A 35 0.27 3.13 -1.66
C VAL A 35 0.52 4.27 -2.63
N GLN A 36 1.51 4.10 -3.50
CA GLN A 36 1.85 5.06 -4.55
C GLN A 36 1.64 4.43 -5.92
N ASN A 37 0.53 4.77 -6.55
CA ASN A 37 0.20 4.33 -7.90
C ASN A 37 0.02 5.53 -8.82
N HIS A 38 0.29 5.37 -10.10
CA HIS A 38 -0.02 6.40 -11.09
C HIS A 38 -1.53 6.68 -11.18
N TYR A 39 -1.91 7.92 -10.90
CA TYR A 39 -3.29 8.40 -11.01
C TYR A 39 -3.32 9.80 -11.64
N SER A 40 -4.12 9.96 -12.69
CA SER A 40 -4.33 11.24 -13.36
C SER A 40 -5.68 11.24 -14.09
N MET A 41 -6.08 12.35 -14.70
CA MET A 41 -7.29 12.39 -15.54
C MET A 41 -7.26 11.36 -16.68
N MET A 42 -6.06 11.00 -17.16
CA MET A 42 -5.84 10.03 -18.24
C MET A 42 -5.55 8.61 -17.73
N ALA A 43 -5.24 8.44 -16.45
CA ALA A 43 -4.92 7.16 -15.82
C ALA A 43 -5.77 6.96 -14.57
N ARG A 44 -6.93 6.30 -14.74
CA ARG A 44 -7.98 6.17 -13.72
C ARG A 44 -8.23 4.71 -13.32
N GLN A 45 -7.37 3.77 -13.71
CA GLN A 45 -7.59 2.33 -13.46
C GLN A 45 -7.74 1.98 -11.96
N TYR A 46 -7.20 2.80 -11.07
CA TYR A 46 -7.19 2.54 -9.62
C TYR A 46 -8.41 3.10 -8.85
N GLU A 47 -9.36 3.79 -9.50
CA GLU A 47 -10.53 4.37 -8.82
C GLU A 47 -11.45 3.34 -8.16
N LYS A 48 -11.62 2.17 -8.80
CA LYS A 48 -12.42 1.07 -8.25
C LYS A 48 -11.70 0.37 -7.10
N CYS A 49 -10.38 0.40 -7.10
CA CYS A 49 -9.51 -0.35 -6.20
C CYS A 49 -9.20 0.42 -4.91
N SER A 50 -9.07 1.75 -4.96
CA SER A 50 -8.55 2.57 -3.84
C SER A 50 -9.53 2.72 -2.66
N LEU A 51 -10.82 2.43 -2.84
CA LEU A 51 -11.86 2.63 -1.82
C LEU A 51 -12.17 1.39 -0.95
N SER A 52 -11.63 0.20 -1.27
CA SER A 52 -12.02 -1.07 -0.63
C SER A 52 -11.15 -1.52 0.56
N LEU A 53 -10.15 -0.73 0.97
CA LEU A 53 -9.35 -1.02 2.17
C LEU A 53 -9.95 -0.47 3.48
N LYS A 54 -11.20 0.00 3.45
CA LYS A 54 -11.94 0.25 4.69
C LYS A 54 -12.43 -1.09 5.22
N ASN A 55 -11.72 -1.59 6.24
CA ASN A 55 -12.08 -2.62 7.22
C ASN A 55 -13.03 -3.73 6.75
#